data_AF-A0A923XZX7-F1
#
_entry.id   AF-A0A923XZX7-F1
#
_cell.length_a   1.000
_cell.length_b   1.000
_cell.length_c   1.000
_cell.angle_alpha   90.00
_cell.angle_beta   90.00
_cell.angle_gamma   90.00
#
_symmetry.space_group_name_H-M   'P 1'
#
loop_
_entity.id
_entity.type
_entity.pdbx_description
1 polymer ?
#
loop_
_entity_poly.entity_id
_entity_poly.type
_entity_poly.pdbx_seq_one_letter_code
_entity_poly.pdbx_strand_id
1 'polypeptide(L)' 'MNLTTALHKFNGQVITQQLLMSVLANYKRPHDKIYELQKNGFLTSLKRGIYIGGPALEMATPEMFLIANHI' A
#
# COMPACT_ATOMS: atom_id res chain seq x y z
N MET A 1 0.81 15.79 7.24
CA MET A 1 0.86 15.09 5.93
C MET A 1 -0.41 14.26 5.80
N ASN A 2 -1.15 14.38 4.70
CA ASN A 2 -2.29 13.52 4.43
C ASN A 2 -1.82 12.17 3.88
N LEU A 3 -2.12 11.08 4.59
CA LEU A 3 -1.67 9.73 4.26
C LEU A 3 -2.18 9.25 2.90
N THR A 4 -3.42 9.57 2.56
CA THR A 4 -4.03 9.30 1.25
C THR A 4 -3.22 9.92 0.11
N THR A 5 -2.79 11.18 0.25
CA THR A 5 -1.92 11.86 -0.73
C THR A 5 -0.55 11.17 -0.86
N ALA A 6 0.02 10.68 0.24
CA ALA A 6 1.29 9.96 0.22
C ALA A 6 1.14 8.60 -0.50
N LEU A 7 0.05 7.88 -0.25
CA LEU A 7 -0.25 6.62 -0.93
C LEU A 7 -0.52 6.82 -2.43
N HIS A 8 -1.09 7.95 -2.83
CA HIS A 8 -1.41 8.26 -4.23
C HIS A 8 -0.19 8.42 -5.13
N LYS A 9 0.99 8.58 -4.54
CA LYS A 9 2.26 8.50 -5.27
C LYS A 9 2.56 7.11 -5.84
N PHE A 10 1.91 6.08 -5.32
CA PHE A 10 2.08 4.68 -5.73
C PHE A 10 0.89 4.15 -6.53
N ASN A 11 0.04 5.04 -7.05
CA ASN A 11 -1.09 4.67 -7.89
C ASN A 11 -0.61 3.81 -9.08
N GLY A 12 -1.25 2.66 -9.32
CA GLY A 12 -0.85 1.73 -10.38
C GLY A 12 0.47 0.99 -10.13
N GLN A 13 1.01 1.00 -8.91
CA GLN A 13 2.28 0.36 -8.56
C GLN A 13 2.13 -0.63 -7.40
N VAL A 14 3.12 -1.52 -7.33
CA VAL A 14 3.28 -2.44 -6.20
C VAL A 14 4.04 -1.73 -5.08
N ILE A 15 3.53 -1.86 -3.85
CA ILE A 15 4.08 -1.23 -2.64
C ILE A 15 4.63 -2.32 -1.73
N THR A 16 5.94 -2.29 -1.47
CA THR A 16 6.56 -3.24 -0.53
C THR A 16 6.34 -2.82 0.91
N GLN A 17 6.41 -3.78 1.84
CA GLN A 17 6.32 -3.50 3.28
C GLN A 17 7.39 -2.49 3.72
N GLN A 18 8.62 -2.60 3.23
CA GLN A 18 9.71 -1.68 3.56
C GLN A 18 9.38 -0.24 3.14
N LEU A 19 8.78 -0.07 1.95
CA LEU A 19 8.34 1.23 1.47
C LEU A 19 7.19 1.78 2.33
N LEU A 20 6.20 0.96 2.66
CA LEU A 20 5.13 1.35 3.59
C LEU A 20 5.67 1.75 4.96
N MET A 21 6.63 1.01 5.50
CA MET A 21 7.27 1.34 6.78
C MET A 21 7.99 2.69 6.72
N SER A 22 8.60 3.02 5.58
CA SER A 22 9.25 4.32 5.36
C SER A 22 8.22 5.45 5.29
N VAL A 23 7.11 5.24 4.56
CA VAL A 23 6.00 6.21 4.45
C VAL A 23 5.31 6.42 5.80
N LEU A 24 5.21 5.37 6.60
CA LEU A 24 4.55 5.35 7.91
C LEU A 24 5.53 5.58 9.07
N ALA A 25 6.78 5.97 8.82
CA ALA A 25 7.82 6.07 9.85
C ALA A 25 7.46 7.02 11.00
N ASN A 26 6.60 8.02 10.73
CA ASN A 26 6.13 8.97 11.74
C ASN A 26 4.96 8.45 12.60
N TYR A 27 4.43 7.25 12.32
CA TYR A 27 3.42 6.62 13.14
C TYR A 27 4.06 5.79 14.24
N LYS A 28 3.55 5.90 15.47
CA LYS A 28 4.04 5.15 16.65
C LYS A 28 4.02 3.62 16.45
N ARG A 29 3.10 3.12 15.62
CA ARG A 29 2.91 1.69 15.31
C ARG A 29 2.63 1.52 13.82
N PRO A 30 3.66 1.54 12.95
CA PRO A 30 3.46 1.50 11.49
C PRO A 30 2.83 0.18 11.03
N HIS A 31 3.20 -0.95 11.63
CA HIS A 31 2.60 -2.25 11.32
C HIS A 31 1.09 -2.30 11.63
N ASP A 32 0.69 -1.76 12.78
CA ASP A 32 -0.71 -1.66 13.17
C ASP A 32 -1.47 -0.78 12.17
N LYS A 33 -0.84 0.32 11.75
CA LYS A 33 -1.42 1.22 10.75
C LYS A 33 -1.62 0.54 9.38
N ILE A 34 -0.69 -0.32 8.95
CA ILE A 34 -0.86 -1.11 7.72
C ILE A 34 -2.09 -2.02 7.84
N TYR A 35 -2.26 -2.70 8.99
CA TYR A 35 -3.41 -3.55 9.23
C TYR A 35 -4.73 -2.75 9.21
N GLU A 36 -4.76 -1.57 9.84
CA GLU A 36 -5.90 -0.66 9.75
C GLU A 36 -6.20 -0.25 8.31
N LEU A 37 -5.19 0.12 7.53
CA LEU A 37 -5.36 0.53 6.13
C LEU A 37 -5.94 -0.60 5.27
N GLN A 38 -5.49 -1.83 5.49
CA GLN A 38 -6.08 -3.00 4.84
C GLN A 38 -7.54 -3.20 5.23
N LYS A 39 -7.85 -3.13 6.53
CA LYS A 39 -9.20 -3.31 7.05
C LYS A 39 -10.18 -2.26 6.51
N ASN A 40 -9.70 -1.02 6.33
CA ASN A 40 -10.48 0.07 5.78
C ASN A 40 -10.47 0.13 4.24
N GLY A 41 -9.86 -0.86 3.55
CA GLY A 41 -9.86 -0.94 2.09
C GLY A 41 -8.93 0.05 1.38
N PHE A 42 -8.05 0.74 2.12
CA PHE A 42 -7.03 1.63 1.55
C PHE A 42 -5.83 0.86 0.97
N LEU A 43 -5.59 -0.37 1.45
CA LEU A 43 -4.54 -1.25 0.93
C LEU A 43 -5.10 -2.63 0.65
N THR A 44 -4.69 -3.23 -0.46
CA THR A 44 -4.95 -4.64 -0.76
C THR A 44 -3.62 -5.39 -0.69
N SER A 45 -3.57 -6.46 0.10
CA SER A 45 -2.38 -7.34 0.16
C SER A 45 -2.42 -8.32 -1.00
N LEU A 46 -1.37 -8.35 -1.81
CA LEU A 46 -1.21 -9.35 -2.88
C LEU A 46 -0.48 -10.60 -2.39
N LYS A 47 0.58 -10.41 -1.59
CA LYS A 47 1.28 -11.48 -0.85
C LYS A 47 1.90 -10.92 0.41
N ARG A 48 2.48 -11.79 1.26
CA ARG A 48 3.14 -11.36 2.49
C ARG A 48 4.21 -10.29 2.21
N GLY A 49 4.00 -9.10 2.74
CA GLY A 49 4.88 -7.96 2.59
C GLY A 49 4.76 -7.20 1.26
N ILE A 50 3.76 -7.51 0.43
CA ILE A 50 3.49 -6.81 -0.84
C ILE A 50 2.02 -6.38 -0.91
N TYR A 51 1.83 -5.11 -1.22
CA TYR A 51 0.56 -4.43 -1.18
C TYR A 51 0.34 -3.61 -2.46
N ILE A 52 -0.91 -3.26 -2.72
CA ILE A 52 -1.31 -2.28 -3.73
C ILE A 52 -2.33 -1.31 -3.11
N GLY A 53 -2.59 -0.20 -3.80
CA GLY A 53 -3.72 0.67 -3.48
C GLY A 53 -5.02 -0.11 -3.47
N GLY A 54 -5.78 0.02 -2.38
CA GLY A 54 -7.09 -0.61 -2.24
C GLY A 54 -8.22 0.23 -2.86
N PRO A 55 -9.41 -0.35 -3.01
CA PRO A 55 -10.54 0.29 -3.69
C PRO A 55 -11.01 1.59 -3.02
N ALA A 56 -10.76 1.78 -1.71
CA ALA A 56 -11.12 3.01 -1.00
C ALA A 56 -10.31 4.25 -1.43
N LEU A 57 -9.24 4.04 -2.21
CA LEU A 57 -8.42 5.12 -2.77
C LEU A 57 -8.71 5.42 -4.24
N GLU A 58 -9.63 4.69 -4.88
CA GLU A 58 -9.91 4.79 -6.32
C GLU A 58 -8.64 4.68 -7.19
N MET A 59 -7.65 3.92 -6.69
CA MET A 59 -6.36 3.75 -7.37
C MET A 59 -6.45 2.74 -8.50
N ALA A 60 -5.71 3.02 -9.57
CA ALA A 60 -5.46 2.06 -10.63
C ALA A 60 -4.74 0.84 -10.04
N THR A 61 -5.24 -0.35 -10.39
CA THR A 61 -4.53 -1.60 -10.11
C THR A 61 -3.28 -1.69 -10.98
N PRO A 62 -2.11 -2.07 -10.44
CA PRO A 62 -0.92 -2.29 -11.27
C PRO A 62 -1.19 -3.35 -12.34
N GLU A 63 -0.54 -3.20 -13.49
CA GLU A 63 -0.63 -4.21 -14.55
C GLU A 63 -0.16 -5.58 -14.06
N MET A 64 -0.84 -6.64 -14.51
CA MET A 64 -0.59 -8.02 -14.07
C MET A 64 0.87 -8.46 -14.22
N PHE A 65 1.58 -7.94 -15.23
CA PHE A 65 2.99 -8.24 -15.46
C PHE A 65 3.91 -7.66 -14.36
N LEU A 66 3.59 -6.48 -13.82
CA LEU A 66 4.34 -5.89 -12.70
C LEU A 66 4.10 -6.66 -11.40
N ILE A 67 2.89 -7.19 -11.23
CA ILE A 67 2.57 -8.08 -10.10
C ILE A 67 3.39 -9.38 -10.20
N ALA A 68 3.46 -9.98 -11.40
CA ALA A 68 4.18 -11.22 -11.66
C ALA A 68 5.69 -11.12 -11.34
N ASN A 69 6.32 -9.98 -11.64
CA ASN A 69 7.74 -9.75 -11.35
C ASN A 69 8.06 -9.58 -9.87
N HIS A 70 7.05 -9.50 -9.01
CA HIS A 70 7.23 -9.28 -7.58
C HIS A 70 6.67 -10.41 -6.72
N ILE A 71 5.99 -11.42 -7.29
CA ILE A 71 5.49 -12.61 -6.57
C ILE A 71 6.50 -13.74 -6.50
#